data_AF-A0A6J4F6Y8-F1
#
_entry.id   AF-A0A6J4F6Y8-F1
#
_cell.length_a   1.000
_cell.length_b   1.000
_cell.length_c   1.000
_cell.angle_alpha   90.00
_cell.angle_beta   90.00
_cell.angle_gamma   90.00
#
_symmetry.space_group_name_H-M   'P 1'
#
loop_
_entity.id
_entity.type
_entity.pdbx_description
1 polymer ?
#
loop_
_entity_poly.entity_id
_entity_poly.type
_entity_poly.pdbx_seq_one_letter_code
_entity_poly.pdbx_strand_id
1 'polypeptide(L)'
;MQFAIKSCLDVVIWFSDRALNDREYIQPQKLHRLMFLAQAYYTVAYPGRKLMPATFVTDNFGPVEPTVFHAFAYGRPPHLEGNPVPDQAAHFLDSIWRRFGQYSADQLNKRLNDHPAVAAAMNKGPNEEIPFTEMVKFYQGEAAAKGAAPSADQVVRPRVMRSQSGKPVAVKGWNPKALTPKKPE
;
A
#
# COMPACT_ATOMS: atom_id res chain seq x y z
N MET A 1 -14.97 7.88 2.45
CA MET A 1 -13.51 7.83 2.16
C MET A 1 -13.33 7.41 0.71
N GLN A 2 -12.49 8.11 -0.07
CA GLN A 2 -12.30 7.80 -1.50
C GLN A 2 -11.22 6.73 -1.71
N PHE A 3 -11.49 5.76 -2.59
CA PHE A 3 -10.54 4.71 -2.98
C PHE A 3 -9.79 5.11 -4.25
N ALA A 4 -8.50 4.75 -4.35
CA ALA A 4 -7.70 4.98 -5.56
C ALA A 4 -7.94 3.92 -6.64
N ILE A 5 -8.20 2.69 -6.20
CA ILE A 5 -8.48 1.51 -7.02
C ILE A 5 -9.83 0.95 -6.59
N LYS A 6 -10.64 0.52 -7.56
CA LYS A 6 -12.04 0.11 -7.32
C LYS A 6 -12.16 -1.26 -6.66
N SER A 7 -11.20 -2.15 -6.87
CA SER A 7 -11.22 -3.51 -6.32
C SER A 7 -9.86 -3.93 -5.76
N CYS A 8 -9.88 -4.73 -4.69
CA CYS A 8 -8.69 -5.40 -4.16
C CYS A 8 -8.11 -6.40 -5.17
N LEU A 9 -8.95 -6.96 -6.04
CA LEU A 9 -8.54 -7.91 -7.08
C LEU A 9 -7.59 -7.25 -8.08
N ASP A 10 -7.83 -5.99 -8.44
CA ASP A 10 -6.95 -5.25 -9.35
C ASP A 10 -5.54 -5.07 -8.73
N VAL A 11 -5.46 -4.86 -7.41
CA VAL A 11 -4.17 -4.77 -6.68
C VAL A 11 -3.45 -6.11 -6.64
N VAL A 12 -4.19 -7.20 -6.40
CA VAL A 12 -3.63 -8.55 -6.34
C VAL A 12 -3.10 -9.00 -7.69
N ILE A 13 -3.85 -8.74 -8.75
CA ILE A 13 -3.45 -9.08 -10.11
C ILE A 13 -2.23 -8.24 -10.49
N TRP A 14 -2.22 -6.95 -10.16
CA TRP A 14 -1.05 -6.10 -10.35
C TRP A 14 0.21 -6.68 -9.68
N PHE A 15 0.14 -7.11 -8.41
CA PHE A 15 1.30 -7.70 -7.72
C PHE A 15 1.68 -9.07 -8.29
N SER A 16 0.71 -9.90 -8.65
CA SER A 16 0.94 -11.20 -9.27
C SER A 16 1.65 -11.06 -10.61
N ASP A 17 1.17 -10.17 -11.48
CA ASP A 17 1.76 -9.90 -12.78
C ASP A 17 3.15 -9.26 -12.64
N ARG A 18 3.33 -8.38 -11.65
CA ARG A 18 4.65 -7.80 -11.34
C ARG A 18 5.66 -8.87 -10.92
N ALA A 19 5.26 -9.83 -10.08
CA ALA A 19 6.09 -10.95 -9.68
C ALA A 19 6.46 -11.86 -10.87
N LEU A 20 5.48 -12.18 -11.73
CA LEU A 20 5.70 -12.98 -12.94
C LEU A 20 6.68 -12.30 -13.91
N ASN A 21 6.58 -10.99 -14.07
CA ASN A 21 7.53 -10.20 -14.88
C ASN A 21 8.97 -10.26 -14.32
N ASP A 22 9.11 -10.34 -13.00
CA ASP A 22 10.39 -10.55 -12.30
C ASP A 22 10.76 -12.06 -12.19
N ARG A 23 10.03 -12.94 -12.91
CA ARG A 23 10.21 -14.41 -12.96
C ARG A 23 10.04 -15.12 -11.62
N GLU A 24 9.25 -14.55 -10.72
CA GLU A 24 8.91 -15.13 -9.42
C GLU A 24 7.43 -15.48 -9.36
N TYR A 25 7.10 -16.62 -8.74
CA TYR A 25 5.73 -16.89 -8.32
C TYR A 25 5.50 -16.35 -6.91
N ILE A 26 4.53 -15.46 -6.75
CA ILE A 26 4.25 -14.88 -5.44
C ILE A 26 3.45 -15.84 -4.56
N GLN A 27 3.96 -16.09 -3.36
CA GLN A 27 3.24 -16.89 -2.36
C GLN A 27 2.03 -16.11 -1.81
N PRO A 28 0.87 -16.76 -1.57
CA PRO A 28 -0.33 -16.08 -1.05
C PRO A 28 -0.10 -15.28 0.24
N GLN A 29 0.71 -15.82 1.17
CA GLN A 29 1.05 -15.11 2.40
C GLN A 29 1.84 -13.80 2.12
N LYS A 30 2.86 -13.86 1.25
CA LYS A 30 3.63 -12.69 0.83
C LYS A 30 2.73 -11.65 0.16
N LEU A 31 1.83 -12.08 -0.72
CA LEU A 31 0.85 -11.23 -1.40
C LEU A 31 -0.01 -10.44 -0.41
N HIS A 32 -0.62 -11.10 0.58
CA HIS A 32 -1.46 -10.41 1.56
C HIS A 32 -0.68 -9.39 2.41
N ARG A 33 0.61 -9.65 2.67
CA ARG A 33 1.46 -8.77 3.46
C ARG A 33 1.82 -7.53 2.65
N LEU A 34 2.10 -7.71 1.35
CA LEU A 34 2.28 -6.59 0.42
C LEU A 34 1.00 -5.76 0.27
N MET A 35 -0.16 -6.39 0.19
CA MET A 35 -1.46 -5.70 0.18
C MET A 35 -1.66 -4.85 1.44
N PHE A 36 -1.40 -5.41 2.62
CA PHE A 36 -1.52 -4.71 3.89
C PHE A 36 -0.58 -3.49 3.94
N LEU A 37 0.70 -3.70 3.59
CA LEU A 37 1.71 -2.63 3.55
C LEU A 37 1.37 -1.56 2.51
N ALA A 38 0.91 -1.94 1.32
CA ALA A 38 0.49 -1.00 0.29
C ALA A 38 -0.66 -0.13 0.80
N GLN A 39 -1.66 -0.74 1.44
CA GLN A 39 -2.79 -0.04 2.02
C GLN A 39 -2.33 0.95 3.10
N ALA A 40 -1.47 0.51 4.01
CA ALA A 40 -0.94 1.32 5.10
C ALA A 40 -0.13 2.52 4.61
N TYR A 41 0.90 2.28 3.78
CA TYR A 41 1.76 3.35 3.27
C TYR A 41 1.02 4.32 2.35
N TYR A 42 -0.07 3.89 1.70
CA TYR A 42 -0.88 4.80 0.90
C TYR A 42 -1.53 5.89 1.76
N THR A 43 -1.89 5.58 3.01
CA THR A 43 -2.47 6.56 3.94
C THR A 43 -1.47 7.58 4.44
N VAL A 44 -0.17 7.26 4.37
CA VAL A 44 0.93 8.19 4.66
C VAL A 44 1.20 9.08 3.46
N ALA A 45 1.25 8.49 2.26
CA ALA A 45 1.50 9.23 1.03
C ALA A 45 0.31 10.15 0.63
N TYR A 46 -0.91 9.72 0.93
CA TYR A 46 -2.15 10.40 0.58
C TYR A 46 -3.11 10.42 1.79
N PRO A 47 -2.88 11.30 2.77
CA PRO A 47 -3.71 11.39 3.98
C PRO A 47 -5.20 11.53 3.65
N GLY A 48 -6.04 10.79 4.40
CA GLY A 48 -7.50 10.78 4.21
C GLY A 48 -8.00 9.95 3.02
N ARG A 49 -7.11 9.29 2.27
CA ARG A 49 -7.46 8.40 1.15
C ARG A 49 -7.06 6.96 1.45
N LYS A 50 -7.74 6.03 0.79
CA LYS A 50 -7.48 4.59 0.89
C LYS A 50 -7.06 4.07 -0.50
N LEU A 51 -6.08 3.16 -0.56
CA LEU A 51 -5.64 2.57 -1.82
C LEU A 51 -6.77 1.77 -2.49
N MET A 52 -7.33 0.81 -1.77
CA MET A 52 -8.35 -0.13 -2.25
C MET A 52 -9.43 -0.34 -1.17
N PRO A 53 -10.63 -0.81 -1.52
CA PRO A 53 -11.68 -1.12 -0.55
C PRO A 53 -11.41 -2.47 0.16
N ALA A 54 -10.31 -2.58 0.91
CA ALA A 54 -9.92 -3.81 1.61
C ALA A 54 -10.26 -3.78 3.10
N THR A 55 -10.76 -4.89 3.63
CA THR A 55 -10.82 -5.14 5.09
C THR A 55 -9.79 -6.21 5.42
N PHE A 56 -8.89 -5.92 6.35
CA PHE A 56 -7.88 -6.89 6.77
C PHE A 56 -8.33 -7.55 8.07
N VAL A 57 -8.25 -8.88 8.09
CA VAL A 57 -8.54 -9.70 9.26
C VAL A 57 -7.31 -10.50 9.63
N THR A 58 -7.26 -10.95 10.88
CA THR A 58 -6.23 -11.88 11.34
C THR A 58 -6.48 -13.29 10.80
N ASP A 59 -5.40 -13.94 10.41
CA ASP A 59 -5.34 -15.38 10.16
C ASP A 59 -4.17 -15.96 10.97
N ASN A 60 -4.07 -17.29 11.06
CA ASN A 60 -3.02 -18.01 11.79
C ASN A 60 -1.60 -17.52 11.47
N PHE A 61 -1.37 -17.05 10.25
CA PHE A 61 -0.04 -16.61 9.79
C PHE A 61 0.11 -15.09 9.69
N GLY A 62 -0.88 -14.31 10.10
CA GLY A 62 -0.88 -12.84 10.05
C GLY A 62 -2.04 -12.25 9.24
N PRO A 63 -1.97 -10.95 8.88
CA PRO A 63 -3.09 -10.26 8.25
C PRO A 63 -3.38 -10.76 6.84
N VAL A 64 -4.67 -10.95 6.54
CA VAL A 64 -5.19 -11.32 5.21
C VAL A 64 -6.37 -10.44 4.83
N GLU A 65 -6.60 -10.29 3.53
CA GLU A 65 -7.85 -9.74 3.02
C GLU A 65 -8.73 -10.96 2.67
N PRO A 66 -9.88 -11.16 3.34
CA PRO A 66 -10.57 -12.45 3.35
C PRO A 66 -11.17 -12.81 2.00
N THR A 67 -11.64 -11.83 1.22
CA THR A 67 -12.23 -12.10 -0.10
C THR A 67 -11.19 -12.59 -1.10
N VAL A 68 -10.03 -11.94 -1.15
CA VAL A 68 -8.87 -12.34 -1.94
C VAL A 68 -8.34 -13.68 -1.46
N PHE A 69 -8.21 -13.87 -0.14
CA PHE A 69 -7.72 -15.12 0.42
C PHE A 69 -8.58 -16.32 -0.02
N HIS A 70 -9.92 -16.15 0.06
CA HIS A 70 -10.86 -17.15 -0.40
C HIS A 70 -10.81 -17.34 -1.93
N ALA A 71 -10.81 -16.25 -2.70
CA ALA A 71 -10.80 -16.30 -4.16
C ALA A 71 -9.51 -16.93 -4.73
N PHE A 72 -8.37 -16.75 -4.06
CA PHE A 72 -7.06 -17.23 -4.51
C PHE A 72 -6.60 -18.50 -3.77
N ALA A 73 -7.47 -19.16 -3.00
CA ALA A 73 -7.12 -20.33 -2.19
C ALA A 73 -6.45 -21.46 -3.00
N TYR A 74 -6.83 -21.60 -4.27
CA TYR A 74 -6.28 -22.60 -5.20
C TYR A 74 -5.40 -21.98 -6.29
N GLY A 75 -4.87 -20.79 -6.06
CA GLY A 75 -4.16 -19.98 -7.05
C GLY A 75 -5.08 -18.96 -7.74
N ARG A 76 -4.54 -18.26 -8.74
CA ARG A 76 -5.28 -17.24 -9.51
C ARG A 76 -6.47 -17.91 -10.23
N PRO A 77 -7.71 -17.45 -10.00
CA PRO A 77 -8.87 -17.98 -10.73
C PRO A 77 -8.69 -17.85 -12.25
N PRO A 78 -9.07 -18.87 -13.03
CA PRO A 78 -9.00 -18.80 -14.48
C PRO A 78 -9.94 -17.69 -14.99
N HIS A 79 -9.49 -16.94 -16.01
CA HIS A 79 -10.20 -15.80 -16.61
C HIS A 79 -10.38 -14.57 -15.71
N LEU A 80 -9.81 -14.57 -14.50
CA LEU A 80 -9.78 -13.37 -13.69
C LEU A 80 -8.65 -12.46 -14.20
N GLU A 81 -9.03 -11.39 -14.89
CA GLU A 81 -8.12 -10.33 -15.36
C GLU A 81 -8.29 -9.05 -14.55
N GLY A 82 -7.19 -8.34 -14.37
CA GLY A 82 -7.17 -7.07 -13.63
C GLY A 82 -7.63 -5.93 -14.51
N ASN A 83 -8.45 -5.03 -13.95
CA ASN A 83 -8.72 -3.78 -14.65
C ASN A 83 -7.46 -2.90 -14.67
N PRO A 84 -7.33 -2.00 -15.65
CA PRO A 84 -6.24 -1.04 -15.66
C PRO A 84 -6.18 -0.22 -14.36
N VAL A 85 -5.05 -0.31 -13.66
CA VAL A 85 -4.77 0.49 -12.46
C VAL A 85 -4.37 1.90 -12.89
N PRO A 86 -4.94 2.98 -12.29
CA PRO A 86 -4.54 4.35 -12.63
C PRO A 86 -3.04 4.59 -12.43
N ASP A 87 -2.39 5.35 -13.32
CA ASP A 87 -0.93 5.58 -13.32
C ASP A 87 -0.35 5.91 -11.93
N GLN A 88 -1.01 6.81 -11.21
CA GLN A 88 -0.57 7.23 -9.88
C GLN A 88 -0.55 6.06 -8.89
N ALA A 89 -1.57 5.21 -8.92
CA ALA A 89 -1.64 4.05 -8.05
C ALA A 89 -0.66 2.95 -8.50
N ALA A 90 -0.50 2.75 -9.81
CA ALA A 90 0.48 1.81 -10.36
C ALA A 90 1.92 2.19 -9.98
N HIS A 91 2.29 3.47 -10.07
CA HIS A 91 3.60 3.97 -9.63
C HIS A 91 3.81 3.78 -8.12
N PHE A 92 2.76 3.98 -7.32
CA PHE A 92 2.81 3.72 -5.89
C PHE A 92 3.04 2.23 -5.60
N LEU A 93 2.27 1.34 -6.24
CA LEU A 93 2.42 -0.12 -6.11
C LEU A 93 3.81 -0.60 -6.52
N ASP A 94 4.39 -0.08 -7.61
CA ASP A 94 5.76 -0.38 -8.04
C ASP A 94 6.80 -0.04 -6.97
N SER A 95 6.58 1.06 -6.27
CA SER A 95 7.49 1.46 -5.21
C SER A 95 7.35 0.60 -3.94
N ILE A 96 6.14 0.14 -3.63
CA ILE A 96 5.92 -0.89 -2.60
C ILE A 96 6.62 -2.19 -3.00
N TRP A 97 6.48 -2.62 -4.27
CA TRP A 97 7.15 -3.82 -4.79
C TRP A 97 8.66 -3.73 -4.70
N ARG A 98 9.29 -2.65 -5.19
CA ARG A 98 10.75 -2.48 -5.11
C ARG A 98 11.27 -2.52 -3.68
N ARG A 99 10.51 -1.99 -2.73
CA ARG A 99 10.93 -1.92 -1.34
C ARG A 99 10.75 -3.25 -0.62
N PHE A 100 9.60 -3.89 -0.81
CA PHE A 100 9.16 -5.02 0.01
C PHE A 100 9.11 -6.36 -0.74
N GLY A 101 9.08 -6.34 -2.06
CA GLY A 101 8.97 -7.52 -2.92
C GLY A 101 10.16 -8.47 -2.80
N GLN A 102 11.34 -8.00 -2.39
CA GLN A 102 12.50 -8.88 -2.14
C GLN A 102 12.42 -9.66 -0.81
N TYR A 103 11.54 -9.27 0.12
CA TYR A 103 11.41 -9.98 1.40
C TYR A 103 10.58 -11.25 1.26
N SER A 104 10.92 -12.26 2.06
CA SER A 104 10.11 -13.47 2.20
C SER A 104 8.82 -13.18 2.98
N ALA A 105 7.84 -14.10 2.90
CA ALA A 105 6.62 -14.03 3.70
C ALA A 105 6.93 -13.90 5.20
N ASP A 106 7.87 -14.68 5.72
CA ASP A 106 8.26 -14.66 7.14
C ASP A 106 8.91 -13.34 7.55
N GLN A 107 9.77 -12.78 6.70
CA GLN A 107 10.38 -11.47 6.96
C GLN A 107 9.33 -10.36 7.00
N LEU A 108 8.33 -10.42 6.11
CA LEU A 108 7.21 -9.49 6.13
C LEU A 108 6.32 -9.71 7.37
N ASN A 109 6.03 -10.96 7.74
CA ASN A 109 5.26 -11.29 8.94
C ASN A 109 5.93 -10.73 10.19
N LYS A 110 7.24 -10.95 10.34
CA LYS A 110 8.01 -10.42 11.48
C LYS A 110 7.86 -8.90 11.58
N ARG A 111 7.95 -8.18 10.45
CA ARG A 111 7.75 -6.73 10.42
C ARG A 111 6.32 -6.30 10.78
N LEU A 112 5.31 -7.07 10.37
CA LEU A 112 3.91 -6.77 10.66
C LEU A 112 3.54 -7.11 12.11
N ASN A 113 4.18 -8.09 12.73
CA ASN A 113 3.96 -8.43 14.13
C ASN A 113 4.41 -7.31 15.10
N ASP A 114 5.36 -6.47 14.67
CA ASP A 114 5.76 -5.28 15.43
C ASP A 114 4.68 -4.17 15.42
N HIS A 115 3.65 -4.30 14.58
CA HIS A 115 2.58 -3.31 14.51
C HIS A 115 1.54 -3.53 15.64
N PRO A 116 1.32 -2.53 16.53
CA PRO A 116 0.42 -2.69 17.68
C PRO A 116 -1.02 -3.10 17.32
N ALA A 117 -1.57 -2.57 16.21
CA ALA A 117 -2.93 -2.93 15.77
C ALA A 117 -3.02 -4.39 15.30
N VAL A 118 -2.00 -4.87 14.60
CA VAL A 118 -1.92 -6.27 14.16
C VAL A 118 -1.76 -7.17 15.39
N ALA A 119 -0.80 -6.86 16.27
CA ALA A 119 -0.57 -7.65 17.49
C ALA A 119 -1.82 -7.70 18.40
N ALA A 120 -2.50 -6.58 18.59
CA ALA A 120 -3.72 -6.51 19.40
C ALA A 120 -4.85 -7.36 18.80
N ALA A 121 -5.03 -7.33 17.48
CA ALA A 121 -6.01 -8.17 16.80
C ALA A 121 -5.62 -9.66 16.86
N MET A 122 -4.34 -10.00 16.62
CA MET A 122 -3.83 -11.37 16.66
C MET A 122 -4.03 -12.01 18.04
N ASN A 123 -3.92 -11.23 19.12
CA ASN A 123 -4.17 -11.70 20.49
C ASN A 123 -5.64 -12.08 20.76
N LYS A 124 -6.60 -11.57 19.98
CA LYS A 124 -8.01 -11.94 20.08
C LYS A 124 -8.33 -13.24 19.33
N GLY A 125 -7.47 -13.64 18.40
CA GLY A 125 -7.62 -14.86 17.61
C GLY A 125 -7.80 -14.59 16.10
N PRO A 126 -8.10 -15.63 15.31
CA PRO A 126 -8.34 -15.50 13.88
C PRO A 126 -9.70 -14.85 13.59
N ASN A 127 -9.84 -14.28 12.38
CA ASN A 127 -11.01 -13.54 11.90
C ASN A 127 -11.33 -12.25 12.67
N GLU A 128 -10.38 -11.71 13.42
CA GLU A 128 -10.50 -10.40 14.04
C GLU A 128 -10.14 -9.32 13.02
N GLU A 129 -11.02 -8.33 12.85
CA GLU A 129 -10.72 -7.18 12.00
C GLU A 129 -9.58 -6.35 12.58
N ILE A 130 -8.61 -5.99 11.73
CA ILE A 130 -7.56 -5.03 12.06
C ILE A 130 -8.07 -3.64 11.70
N PRO A 131 -8.40 -2.77 12.68
CA PRO A 131 -9.08 -1.52 12.41
C PRO A 131 -8.25 -0.59 11.53
N PHE A 132 -8.84 -0.11 10.45
CA PHE A 132 -8.17 0.80 9.52
C PHE A 132 -7.68 2.08 10.22
N THR A 133 -8.43 2.58 11.19
CA THR A 133 -8.06 3.78 11.97
C THR A 133 -6.76 3.58 12.76
N GLU A 134 -6.57 2.41 13.37
CA GLU A 134 -5.35 2.08 14.13
C GLU A 134 -4.16 1.84 13.21
N MET A 135 -4.38 1.26 12.01
CA MET A 135 -3.37 1.17 10.96
C MET A 135 -2.89 2.57 10.55
N VAL A 136 -3.81 3.49 10.23
CA VAL A 136 -3.48 4.87 9.85
C VAL A 136 -2.69 5.55 10.96
N LYS A 137 -3.18 5.47 12.20
CA LYS A 137 -2.56 6.09 13.37
C LYS A 137 -1.11 5.63 13.56
N PHE A 138 -0.86 4.33 13.43
CA PHE A 138 0.48 3.77 13.58
C PHE A 138 1.42 4.27 12.48
N TYR A 139 1.07 4.10 11.21
CA TYR A 139 1.96 4.44 10.10
C TYR A 139 2.16 5.95 9.93
N GLN A 140 1.16 6.78 10.25
CA GLN A 140 1.34 8.23 10.33
C GLN A 140 2.18 8.65 11.54
N GLY A 141 2.01 7.98 12.69
CA GLY A 141 2.85 8.19 13.87
C GLY A 141 4.32 7.82 13.63
N GLU A 142 4.58 6.68 12.99
CA GLU A 142 5.93 6.30 12.55
C GLU A 142 6.52 7.33 11.58
N ALA A 143 5.69 7.94 10.72
CA ALA A 143 6.10 9.01 9.81
C ALA A 143 6.59 10.24 10.54
N ALA A 144 5.81 10.69 11.51
CA ALA A 144 6.15 11.82 12.35
C ALA A 144 7.39 11.55 13.21
N ALA A 145 7.47 10.38 13.86
CA ALA A 145 8.51 10.05 14.83
C ALA A 145 9.90 9.86 14.19
N LYS A 146 9.98 9.21 13.03
CA LYS A 146 11.27 8.95 12.38
C LYS A 146 11.79 10.15 11.59
N GLY A 147 11.00 11.23 11.43
CA GLY A 147 11.20 12.24 10.38
C GLY A 147 11.31 11.62 8.97
N ALA A 148 10.92 10.35 8.86
CA ALA A 148 11.38 9.39 7.86
C ALA A 148 10.56 8.08 7.88
N ALA A 149 9.28 8.07 8.31
CA ALA A 149 8.44 7.18 7.47
C ALA A 149 8.38 7.90 6.14
N PRO A 150 8.78 7.21 5.08
CA PRO A 150 9.07 7.85 3.83
C PRO A 150 7.87 8.69 3.43
N SER A 151 8.10 9.99 3.24
CA SER A 151 7.10 10.86 2.67
C SER A 151 6.61 10.23 1.36
N ALA A 152 5.46 10.66 0.86
CA ALA A 152 5.05 10.30 -0.49
C ALA A 152 6.25 10.36 -1.46
N ASP A 153 7.20 11.29 -1.33
CA ASP A 153 8.39 11.39 -2.20
C ASP A 153 9.45 10.28 -2.02
N GLN A 154 9.54 9.64 -0.86
CA GLN A 154 10.46 8.52 -0.63
C GLN A 154 9.82 7.15 -0.98
N VAL A 155 8.48 7.03 -0.92
CA VAL A 155 7.72 5.86 -1.43
C VAL A 155 7.20 6.06 -2.84
N VAL A 156 7.17 7.27 -3.38
CA VAL A 156 6.70 7.60 -4.72
C VAL A 156 7.81 8.47 -5.29
N ARG A 157 8.69 7.88 -6.09
CA ARG A 157 9.63 8.71 -6.85
C ARG A 157 8.81 9.71 -7.66
N PRO A 158 9.16 11.00 -7.67
CA PRO A 158 8.42 11.99 -8.42
C PRO A 158 8.35 11.56 -9.89
N ARG A 159 7.15 11.56 -10.47
CA ARG A 159 6.93 11.23 -11.87
C ARG A 159 7.79 12.17 -12.72
N VAL A 160 8.78 11.63 -13.43
CA VAL A 160 9.68 12.43 -14.28
C VAL A 160 9.08 12.51 -15.68
N MET A 161 8.79 13.72 -16.16
CA MET A 161 8.42 13.97 -17.55
C MET A 161 9.49 14.80 -18.25
N ARG A 162 9.44 14.86 -19.58
CA ARG A 162 10.32 15.75 -20.35
C ARG A 162 9.67 17.11 -20.50
N SER A 163 10.42 18.17 -20.22
CA SER A 163 10.00 19.53 -20.58
C SER A 163 10.01 19.72 -22.09
N GLN A 164 9.42 20.83 -22.57
CA GLN A 164 9.53 21.26 -23.97
C GLN A 164 10.99 21.33 -24.45
N SER A 165 11.93 21.64 -23.55
CA SER A 165 13.37 21.71 -23.84
C SER A 165 14.08 20.35 -23.70
N GLY A 166 13.35 19.22 -23.60
CA GLY A 166 13.91 17.87 -23.48
C GLY A 166 14.53 17.53 -22.12
N LYS A 167 14.51 18.44 -21.14
CA LYS A 167 15.10 18.20 -19.81
C LYS A 167 14.17 17.33 -18.96
N PRO A 168 14.69 16.36 -18.18
CA PRO A 168 13.88 15.61 -17.22
C PRO A 168 13.42 16.55 -16.09
N VAL A 169 12.12 16.57 -15.82
CA VAL A 169 11.48 17.40 -14.78
C VAL A 169 10.59 16.54 -13.90
N ALA A 170 10.80 16.63 -12.58
CA ALA A 170 9.91 16.04 -11.57
C ALA A 170 8.56 16.77 -11.55
N VAL A 171 7.49 16.06 -11.89
CA VAL A 171 6.12 16.58 -11.85
C VAL A 171 5.68 16.70 -10.38
N LYS A 172 5.47 17.93 -9.92
CA LYS A 172 4.82 18.21 -8.64
C LYS A 172 3.33 18.48 -8.89
N GLY A 173 2.46 17.85 -8.11
CA GLY A 173 1.05 18.21 -8.07
C GLY A 173 0.90 19.66 -7.60
N TRP A 174 -0.01 20.41 -8.22
CA TRP A 174 -0.30 21.79 -7.84
C TRP A 174 -0.80 21.84 -6.38
N ASN A 175 -0.05 22.53 -5.52
CA ASN A 175 -0.40 22.71 -4.11
C ASN A 175 -0.32 24.21 -3.78
N PRO A 176 -1.42 24.97 -3.86
CA PRO A 176 -1.40 26.39 -3.57
C PRO A 176 -1.09 26.60 -2.09
N LYS A 177 -0.04 27.37 -1.79
CA LYS A 177 0.25 27.77 -0.41
C LYS A 177 -0.89 28.66 0.09
N ALA A 178 -1.42 28.36 1.28
CA ALA A 178 -2.35 29.25 1.95
C ALA A 178 -1.69 30.62 2.17
N LEU A 179 -2.37 31.68 1.75
CA LEU A 179 -1.94 33.06 1.97
C LEU A 179 -1.90 33.33 3.47
N THR A 180 -0.72 33.60 4.02
CA THR A 180 -0.57 34.08 5.38
C THR A 180 -1.24 35.45 5.49
N PRO A 181 -2.20 35.64 6.42
CA PRO A 181 -2.82 36.95 6.62
C PRO A 181 -1.76 37.94 7.12
N LYS A 182 -1.68 39.09 6.46
CA LYS A 182 -0.80 40.20 6.83
C LYS A 182 -1.23 40.71 8.22
N LYS A 183 -0.30 40.76 9.17
CA LYS A 183 -0.54 41.28 10.51
C LYS A 183 -0.90 42.78 10.40
N PRO A 184 -1.98 43.27 11.03
CA PRO A 184 -2.30 44.69 11.02
C PRO A 184 -1.27 45.48 11.84
N GLU A 185 -0.84 46.62 11.30
CA GLU A 185 -0.05 47.67 11.97
C GLU A 185 -0.89 48.44 12.98
#